data_AF-A0A6N0M1Y3-F1
#
_entry.id   AF-A0A6N0M1Y3-F1
#
_cell.length_a   1.000
_cell.length_b   1.000
_cell.length_c   1.000
_cell.angle_alpha   90.00
_cell.angle_beta   90.00
_cell.angle_gamma   90.00
#
_symmetry.space_group_name_H-M   'P 1'
#
loop_
_entity.id
_entity.type
_entity.pdbx_description
1 polymer ?
#
loop_
_entity_poly.entity_id
_entity_poly.type
_entity_poly.pdbx_seq_one_letter_code
_entity_poly.pdbx_strand_id
1 'polypeptide(L)'
;MVEESDNLIEKQKKYFMLIGVSVYEGQVIEYKLKKLSKFIHPNIDDALPEITKEDFLAREKILEKRTLGFIFNYFKQNKFLLNNDDAEFLVNRFVNYRNTIIHHLVKLPGFNVNTEEGIDRGIQFLEEYRKAIKDINDVFDPTFIYAHILLYENVDNIDDINKYQNSLNNLYSLLNESLTRAGGSLEIEIHNNLDERFDYQTKSNFNKNNSSTFNPQAEKKKLWQNTKIVRALSRIRAEIANQDGWISLSICEQRLKTEYPEIKPNDYGFKNILEIIKISNLFELKKTKSKKHNKYKIYFRFYQETNEIS
;
A
#
# COMPACT_ATOMS: atom_id res chain seq x y z
N MET A 1 -14.87 10.12 39.76
CA MET A 1 -15.57 11.14 38.96
C MET A 1 -14.66 12.23 38.41
N VAL A 2 -13.97 13.07 39.22
CA VAL A 2 -13.05 14.09 38.66
C VAL A 2 -11.86 13.43 37.95
N GLU A 3 -11.23 12.44 38.60
CA GLU A 3 -10.05 11.74 38.08
C GLU A 3 -10.32 10.92 36.79
N GLU A 4 -11.47 10.25 36.70
CA GLU A 4 -11.88 9.52 35.47
C GLU A 4 -12.16 10.48 34.31
N SER A 5 -12.72 11.66 34.58
CA SER A 5 -12.94 12.70 33.58
C SER A 5 -11.60 13.25 33.06
N ASP A 6 -10.62 13.43 33.93
CA ASP A 6 -9.30 13.94 33.57
C ASP A 6 -8.52 12.93 32.70
N ASN A 7 -8.59 11.64 33.03
CA ASN A 7 -7.97 10.57 32.23
C ASN A 7 -8.57 10.48 30.81
N LEU A 8 -9.90 10.58 30.69
CA LEU A 8 -10.57 10.56 29.39
C LEU A 8 -10.14 11.75 28.51
N ILE A 9 -10.05 12.96 29.09
CA ILE A 9 -9.61 14.16 28.37
C ILE A 9 -8.18 14.01 27.88
N GLU A 10 -7.28 13.42 28.67
CA GLU A 10 -5.90 13.18 28.27
C GLU A 10 -5.82 12.18 27.10
N LYS A 11 -6.57 11.08 27.16
CA LYS A 11 -6.69 10.11 26.06
C LYS A 11 -7.23 10.77 24.78
N GLN A 12 -8.23 11.63 24.88
CA GLN A 12 -8.78 12.38 23.73
C GLN A 12 -7.71 13.27 23.09
N LYS A 13 -6.95 14.02 23.88
CA LYS A 13 -5.85 14.87 23.38
C LYS A 13 -4.80 14.06 22.62
N LYS A 14 -4.35 12.94 23.20
CA LYS A 14 -3.40 12.02 22.57
C LYS A 14 -3.95 11.50 21.25
N TYR A 15 -5.22 11.09 21.22
CA TYR A 15 -5.86 10.59 20.01
C TYR A 15 -5.95 11.65 18.90
N PHE A 16 -6.39 12.87 19.21
CA PHE A 16 -6.43 13.96 18.22
C PHE A 16 -5.04 14.33 17.69
N MET A 17 -4.02 14.34 18.55
CA MET A 17 -2.64 14.52 18.13
C MET A 17 -2.21 13.42 17.15
N LEU A 18 -2.50 12.15 17.46
CA LEU A 18 -2.18 11.02 16.59
C LEU A 18 -2.90 11.10 15.23
N ILE A 19 -4.14 11.59 15.17
CA ILE A 19 -4.82 11.85 13.90
C ILE A 19 -4.03 12.87 13.08
N GLY A 20 -3.68 14.01 13.68
CA GLY A 20 -2.95 15.08 13.01
C GLY A 20 -1.62 14.60 12.43
N VAL A 21 -0.83 13.90 13.24
CA VAL A 21 0.45 13.31 12.82
C VAL A 21 0.25 12.29 11.70
N SER A 22 -0.71 11.37 11.83
CA SER A 22 -0.97 10.34 10.82
C SER A 22 -1.42 10.94 9.49
N VAL A 23 -2.26 11.99 9.51
CA VAL A 23 -2.68 12.71 8.31
C VAL A 23 -1.49 13.37 7.64
N TYR A 24 -0.64 14.05 8.40
CA TYR A 24 0.56 14.69 7.91
C TYR A 24 1.52 13.67 7.27
N GLU A 25 1.84 12.58 7.97
CA GLU A 25 2.71 11.51 7.46
C GLU A 25 2.15 10.93 6.14
N GLY A 26 0.83 10.68 6.08
CA GLY A 26 0.18 10.23 4.85
C GLY A 26 0.26 11.24 3.69
N GLN A 27 0.15 12.54 3.97
CA GLN A 27 0.33 13.59 2.97
C GLN A 27 1.77 13.66 2.44
N VAL A 28 2.77 13.44 3.31
CA VAL A 28 4.18 13.38 2.90
C VAL A 28 4.41 12.23 1.92
N ILE A 29 3.84 11.04 2.18
CA ILE A 29 3.87 9.92 1.23
C ILE A 29 3.26 10.31 -0.11
N GLU A 30 2.06 10.90 -0.10
CA GLU A 30 1.38 11.34 -1.33
C GLU A 30 2.25 12.32 -2.12
N TYR A 31 2.90 13.26 -1.44
CA TYR A 31 3.84 14.19 -2.07
C TYR A 31 5.06 13.48 -2.66
N LYS A 32 5.71 12.58 -1.93
CA LYS A 32 6.86 11.79 -2.41
C LYS A 32 6.51 11.02 -3.68
N LEU A 33 5.38 10.32 -3.68
CA LEU A 33 4.90 9.53 -4.83
C LEU A 33 4.57 10.43 -6.02
N LYS A 34 3.94 11.60 -5.79
CA LYS A 34 3.75 12.62 -6.83
C LYS A 34 5.08 13.06 -7.44
N LYS A 35 6.12 13.26 -6.64
CA LYS A 35 7.46 13.60 -7.16
C LYS A 35 8.11 12.44 -7.93
N LEU A 36 8.02 11.20 -7.42
CA LEU A 36 8.51 10.00 -8.11
C LEU A 36 7.88 9.81 -9.49
N SER A 37 6.61 10.17 -9.61
CA SER A 37 5.86 9.94 -10.84
C SER A 37 6.41 10.67 -12.07
N LYS A 38 7.21 11.73 -11.87
CA LYS A 38 7.88 12.46 -12.96
C LYS A 38 8.92 11.62 -13.69
N PHE A 39 9.56 10.69 -12.98
CA PHE A 39 10.62 9.83 -13.50
C PHE A 39 10.08 8.63 -14.28
N ILE A 40 8.76 8.46 -14.30
CA ILE A 40 8.13 7.33 -14.95
C ILE A 40 7.89 7.67 -16.41
N HIS A 41 8.54 6.93 -17.28
CA HIS A 41 8.34 7.05 -18.72
C HIS A 41 6.95 6.51 -19.10
N PRO A 42 6.14 7.26 -19.87
CA PRO A 42 4.77 6.87 -20.22
C PRO A 42 4.68 5.69 -21.21
N ASN A 43 5.78 5.34 -21.88
CA ASN A 43 5.87 4.19 -22.79
C ASN A 43 7.21 3.48 -22.57
N ILE A 44 7.20 2.29 -21.96
CA ILE A 44 8.41 1.45 -21.81
C ILE A 44 8.77 0.77 -23.14
N ASP A 45 7.80 0.62 -24.05
CA ASP A 45 7.96 -0.15 -25.29
C ASP A 45 8.57 0.66 -26.45
N ASP A 46 8.70 1.99 -26.29
CA ASP A 46 9.43 2.85 -27.23
C ASP A 46 10.89 2.97 -26.76
N ALA A 47 11.85 2.82 -27.68
CA ALA A 47 13.26 3.05 -27.38
C ALA A 47 13.42 4.40 -26.69
N LEU A 48 13.89 4.41 -25.43
CA LEU A 48 14.00 5.57 -24.53
C LEU A 48 14.26 6.87 -25.31
N PRO A 49 13.22 7.65 -25.66
CA PRO A 49 13.47 8.96 -26.23
C PRO A 49 14.14 9.80 -25.15
N GLU A 50 15.08 10.65 -25.53
CA GLU A 50 15.67 11.63 -24.62
C GLU A 50 14.54 12.40 -23.93
N ILE A 51 14.46 12.30 -22.60
CA ILE A 51 13.48 13.06 -21.83
C ILE A 51 13.96 14.50 -21.82
N THR A 52 13.25 15.38 -22.53
CA THR A 52 13.56 16.81 -22.49
C THR A 52 13.21 17.40 -21.12
N LYS A 53 13.85 18.51 -20.75
CA LYS A 53 13.54 19.24 -19.51
C LYS A 53 12.08 19.68 -19.50
N GLU A 54 11.56 20.10 -20.65
CA GLU A 54 10.17 20.52 -20.85
C GLU A 54 9.20 19.36 -20.61
N ASP A 55 9.52 18.15 -21.10
CA ASP A 55 8.72 16.94 -20.85
C ASP A 55 8.69 16.59 -19.36
N PHE A 56 9.84 16.66 -18.68
CA PHE A 56 9.92 16.41 -17.24
C PHE A 56 9.07 17.40 -16.43
N LEU A 57 9.14 18.69 -16.77
CA LEU A 57 8.33 19.74 -16.12
C LEU A 57 6.83 19.63 -16.46
N ALA A 58 6.49 19.21 -17.68
CA ALA A 58 5.10 18.99 -18.07
C ALA A 58 4.46 17.82 -17.30
N ARG A 59 5.23 16.75 -17.03
CA ARG A 59 4.77 15.59 -16.24
C ARG A 59 4.38 15.97 -14.81
N GLU A 60 5.08 16.92 -14.19
CA GLU A 60 4.71 17.45 -12.87
C GLU A 60 3.29 18.01 -12.86
N LYS A 61 2.96 18.85 -13.86
CA LYS A 61 1.65 19.51 -13.95
C LYS A 61 0.50 18.53 -14.19
N ILE A 62 0.75 17.43 -14.91
CA ILE A 62 -0.26 16.41 -15.20
C ILE A 62 -0.71 15.68 -13.94
N LEU A 63 0.19 15.51 -12.96
CA LEU A 63 0.00 14.64 -11.80
C LEU A 63 -0.28 15.41 -10.51
N GLU A 64 0.04 16.71 -10.45
CA GLU A 64 -0.17 17.59 -9.30
C GLU A 64 -1.62 17.62 -8.81
N LYS A 65 -2.59 17.62 -9.75
CA LYS A 65 -4.04 17.66 -9.46
C LYS A 65 -4.70 16.28 -9.38
N ARG A 66 -3.94 15.20 -9.49
CA ARG A 66 -4.48 13.85 -9.52
C ARG A 66 -4.56 13.25 -8.12
N THR A 67 -5.52 12.36 -7.94
CA THR A 67 -5.67 11.61 -6.70
C THR A 67 -4.55 10.57 -6.57
N LEU A 68 -4.25 10.18 -5.34
CA LEU A 68 -3.27 9.14 -5.04
C LEU A 68 -3.57 7.82 -5.78
N GLY A 69 -4.83 7.40 -5.85
CA GLY A 69 -5.24 6.22 -6.63
C GLY A 69 -4.96 6.34 -8.13
N PHE A 70 -5.04 7.54 -8.71
CA PHE A 70 -4.64 7.77 -10.10
C PHE A 70 -3.12 7.60 -10.28
N ILE A 71 -2.33 8.16 -9.37
CA ILE A 71 -0.85 8.08 -9.41
C ILE A 71 -0.40 6.61 -9.31
N PHE A 72 -1.04 5.82 -8.47
CA PHE A 72 -0.74 4.39 -8.38
C PHE A 72 -1.16 3.59 -9.61
N ASN A 73 -2.33 3.87 -10.17
CA ASN A 73 -2.70 3.28 -11.45
C ASN A 73 -1.71 3.67 -12.56
N TYR A 74 -1.21 4.89 -12.53
CA TYR A 74 -0.15 5.36 -13.43
C TYR A 74 1.15 4.56 -13.23
N PHE A 75 1.58 4.32 -11.98
CA PHE A 75 2.76 3.47 -11.69
C PHE A 75 2.58 2.05 -12.23
N LYS A 76 1.39 1.49 -12.03
CA LYS A 76 1.02 0.14 -12.47
C LYS A 76 1.02 0.01 -13.99
N GLN A 77 0.40 0.96 -14.69
CA GLN A 77 0.35 0.96 -16.16
C GLN A 77 1.76 1.03 -16.77
N ASN A 78 2.64 1.79 -16.12
CA ASN A 78 4.01 1.98 -16.57
C ASN A 78 5.00 1.02 -15.92
N LYS A 79 4.54 -0.12 -15.36
CA LYS A 79 5.39 -1.17 -14.75
C LYS A 79 6.49 -0.63 -13.81
N PHE A 80 6.25 0.51 -13.16
CA PHE A 80 7.25 1.20 -12.37
C PHE A 80 7.42 0.48 -11.04
N LEU A 81 8.48 -0.33 -10.91
CA LEU A 81 8.94 -1.03 -9.69
C LEU A 81 7.89 -1.85 -8.91
N LEU A 82 6.66 -1.98 -9.42
CA LEU A 82 5.56 -2.74 -8.85
C LEU A 82 5.48 -4.17 -9.43
N ASN A 83 6.60 -4.75 -9.86
CA ASN A 83 6.64 -6.14 -10.32
C ASN A 83 6.41 -7.15 -9.19
N ASN A 84 6.31 -6.67 -7.95
CA ASN A 84 5.95 -7.48 -6.80
C ASN A 84 4.49 -7.20 -6.40
N ASP A 85 3.65 -8.25 -6.42
CA ASP A 85 2.28 -8.23 -5.89
C ASP A 85 2.20 -7.65 -4.46
N ASP A 86 3.31 -7.65 -3.70
CA ASP A 86 3.42 -7.05 -2.37
C ASP A 86 3.30 -5.52 -2.41
N ALA A 87 3.90 -4.86 -3.38
CA ALA A 87 3.86 -3.40 -3.44
C ALA A 87 2.47 -2.88 -3.81
N GLU A 88 1.75 -3.54 -4.73
CA GLU A 88 0.35 -3.23 -5.02
C GLU A 88 -0.55 -3.40 -3.78
N PHE A 89 -0.31 -4.47 -3.02
CA PHE A 89 -1.04 -4.73 -1.78
C PHE A 89 -0.82 -3.61 -0.73
N LEU A 90 0.44 -3.27 -0.46
CA LEU A 90 0.80 -2.21 0.50
C LEU A 90 0.18 -0.87 0.11
N VAL A 91 0.24 -0.55 -1.18
CA VAL A 91 -0.35 0.68 -1.75
C VAL A 91 -1.85 0.73 -1.52
N ASN A 92 -2.56 -0.34 -1.86
CA ASN A 92 -4.01 -0.40 -1.68
C ASN A 92 -4.40 -0.30 -0.19
N ARG A 93 -3.63 -0.95 0.68
CA ARG A 93 -3.81 -0.86 2.14
C ARG A 93 -3.64 0.57 2.63
N PHE A 94 -2.56 1.25 2.23
CA PHE A 94 -2.30 2.65 2.56
C PHE A 94 -3.42 3.57 2.09
N VAL A 95 -3.85 3.47 0.82
CA VAL A 95 -4.94 4.29 0.25
C VAL A 95 -6.24 4.09 1.02
N ASN A 96 -6.58 2.84 1.36
CA ASN A 96 -7.80 2.53 2.11
C ASN A 96 -7.78 3.16 3.51
N TYR A 97 -6.68 2.98 4.25
CA TYR A 97 -6.55 3.60 5.58
C TYR A 97 -6.55 5.13 5.52
N ARG A 98 -5.83 5.72 4.56
CA ARG A 98 -5.84 7.17 4.34
C ARG A 98 -7.26 7.67 4.08
N ASN A 99 -7.99 7.04 3.17
CA ASN A 99 -9.38 7.43 2.87
C ASN A 99 -10.29 7.26 4.08
N THR A 100 -10.06 6.21 4.87
CA THR A 100 -10.80 5.99 6.11
C THR A 100 -10.54 7.13 7.09
N ILE A 101 -9.30 7.56 7.31
CA ILE A 101 -8.97 8.67 8.20
C ILE A 101 -9.56 9.99 7.72
N ILE A 102 -9.43 10.28 6.42
CA ILE A 102 -9.84 11.58 5.88
C ILE A 102 -11.37 11.70 5.76
N HIS A 103 -12.07 10.61 5.41
CA HIS A 103 -13.48 10.68 5.05
C HIS A 103 -14.41 9.87 5.96
N HIS A 104 -13.89 8.88 6.70
CA HIS A 104 -14.72 7.87 7.39
C HIS A 104 -14.27 7.59 8.84
N LEU A 105 -13.46 8.47 9.44
CA LEU A 105 -12.90 8.23 10.78
C LEU A 105 -14.01 8.02 11.82
N VAL A 106 -15.04 8.85 11.77
CA VAL A 106 -16.22 8.77 12.65
C VAL A 106 -17.09 7.53 12.40
N LYS A 107 -16.86 6.80 11.31
CA LYS A 107 -17.60 5.59 10.93
C LYS A 107 -16.86 4.30 11.29
N LEU A 108 -15.70 4.39 11.93
CA LEU A 108 -14.97 3.21 12.39
C LEU A 108 -15.84 2.40 13.37
N PRO A 109 -15.99 1.08 13.18
CA PRO A 109 -16.84 0.26 14.03
C PRO A 109 -16.50 0.37 15.53
N GLY A 110 -17.46 0.92 16.29
CA GLY A 110 -17.32 1.15 17.72
C GLY A 110 -16.25 2.17 18.11
N PHE A 111 -15.88 3.05 17.19
CA PHE A 111 -15.21 4.30 17.53
C PHE A 111 -16.21 5.25 18.20
N ASN A 112 -15.80 5.83 19.31
CA ASN A 112 -16.53 6.89 20.00
C ASN A 112 -15.54 7.71 20.84
N VAL A 113 -15.41 8.99 20.53
CA VAL A 113 -14.46 9.89 21.19
C VAL A 113 -14.84 10.17 22.66
N ASN A 114 -16.09 9.91 23.05
CA ASN A 114 -16.57 10.16 24.41
C ASN A 114 -16.44 8.94 25.34
N THR A 115 -15.79 7.86 24.88
CA THR A 115 -15.58 6.62 25.64
C THR A 115 -14.14 6.18 25.51
N GLU A 116 -13.56 5.63 26.58
CA GLU A 116 -12.16 5.14 26.53
C GLU A 116 -11.98 4.04 25.50
N GLU A 117 -12.89 3.06 25.44
CA GLU A 117 -12.77 1.93 24.50
C GLU A 117 -12.86 2.40 23.04
N GLY A 118 -13.70 3.41 22.79
CA GLY A 118 -13.84 4.02 21.47
C GLY A 118 -12.57 4.77 21.05
N ILE A 119 -11.90 5.45 21.98
CA ILE A 119 -10.60 6.10 21.74
C ILE A 119 -9.51 5.06 21.51
N ASP A 120 -9.43 4.03 22.34
CA ASP A 120 -8.41 2.98 22.25
C ASP A 120 -8.48 2.24 20.91
N ARG A 121 -9.70 1.97 20.39
CA ARG A 121 -9.88 1.45 19.03
C ARG A 121 -9.42 2.42 17.94
N GLY A 122 -9.68 3.70 18.12
CA GLY A 122 -9.19 4.74 17.23
C GLY A 122 -7.66 4.77 17.18
N ILE A 123 -7.01 4.72 18.35
CA ILE A 123 -5.55 4.68 18.48
C ILE A 123 -5.00 3.43 17.76
N GLN A 124 -5.55 2.25 18.04
CA GLN A 124 -5.11 1.01 17.39
C GLN A 124 -5.21 1.10 15.86
N PHE A 125 -6.30 1.66 15.34
CA PHE A 125 -6.45 1.87 13.90
C PHE A 125 -5.39 2.85 13.33
N LEU A 126 -5.09 3.93 14.04
CA LEU A 126 -4.04 4.88 13.63
C LEU A 126 -2.65 4.22 13.65
N GLU A 127 -2.36 3.36 14.63
CA GLU A 127 -1.11 2.59 14.67
C GLU A 127 -0.97 1.65 13.47
N GLU A 128 -2.03 0.93 13.09
CA GLU A 128 -2.04 0.10 11.88
C GLU A 128 -1.88 0.92 10.60
N TYR A 129 -2.43 2.13 10.54
CA TYR A 129 -2.21 3.03 9.43
C TYR A 129 -0.76 3.52 9.35
N ARG A 130 -0.17 3.92 10.49
CA ARG A 130 1.23 4.35 10.55
C ARG A 130 2.19 3.21 10.21
N LYS A 131 1.85 1.98 10.55
CA LYS A 131 2.55 0.79 10.07
C LYS A 131 2.51 0.70 8.54
N ALA A 132 1.33 0.88 7.93
CA ALA A 132 1.22 0.90 6.46
C ALA A 132 2.00 2.06 5.82
N ILE A 133 2.09 3.23 6.46
CA ILE A 133 2.94 4.34 6.03
C ILE A 133 4.41 3.91 6.02
N LYS A 134 4.87 3.28 7.10
CA LYS A 134 6.23 2.75 7.20
C LYS A 134 6.53 1.74 6.09
N ASP A 135 5.63 0.77 5.88
CA ASP A 135 5.79 -0.24 4.84
C ASP A 135 5.90 0.40 3.43
N ILE A 136 5.16 1.49 3.17
CA ILE A 136 5.29 2.24 1.92
C ILE A 136 6.62 2.98 1.82
N ASN A 137 7.06 3.66 2.87
CA ASN A 137 8.39 4.30 2.88
C ASN A 137 9.49 3.28 2.62
N ASP A 138 9.47 2.12 3.26
CA ASP A 138 10.49 1.09 3.10
C ASP A 138 10.61 0.61 1.64
N VAL A 139 9.50 0.62 0.88
CA VAL A 139 9.49 0.26 -0.54
C VAL A 139 9.93 1.42 -1.44
N PHE A 140 9.42 2.63 -1.21
CA PHE A 140 9.56 3.74 -2.16
C PHE A 140 10.72 4.68 -1.84
N ASP A 141 11.17 4.79 -0.59
CA ASP A 141 12.27 5.68 -0.20
C ASP A 141 13.59 5.31 -0.89
N PRO A 142 14.00 4.04 -1.01
CA PRO A 142 15.21 3.68 -1.76
C PRO A 142 15.14 4.16 -3.22
N THR A 143 13.96 4.05 -3.84
CA THR A 143 13.74 4.50 -5.22
C THR A 143 13.79 6.02 -5.32
N PHE A 144 13.20 6.72 -4.35
CA PHE A 144 13.22 8.18 -4.28
C PHE A 144 14.63 8.72 -4.11
N ILE A 145 15.40 8.12 -3.19
CA ILE A 145 16.81 8.46 -2.96
C ILE A 145 17.62 8.19 -4.22
N TYR A 146 17.46 7.03 -4.85
CA TYR A 146 18.16 6.69 -6.10
C TYR A 146 17.84 7.69 -7.22
N ALA A 147 16.56 8.04 -7.41
CA ALA A 147 16.16 9.05 -8.40
C ALA A 147 16.76 10.43 -8.10
N HIS A 148 16.89 10.79 -6.82
CA HIS A 148 17.56 12.05 -6.42
C HIS A 148 19.06 12.00 -6.68
N ILE A 149 19.75 10.88 -6.42
CA ILE A 149 21.17 10.69 -6.73
C ILE A 149 21.41 10.80 -8.23
N LEU A 150 20.59 10.13 -9.05
CA LEU A 150 20.70 10.24 -10.50
C LEU A 150 20.50 11.67 -10.99
N LEU A 151 19.54 12.41 -10.42
CA LEU A 151 19.42 13.83 -10.73
C LEU A 151 20.66 14.61 -10.29
N TYR A 152 21.17 14.34 -9.09
CA TYR A 152 22.34 15.00 -8.51
C TYR A 152 23.59 14.84 -9.38
N GLU A 153 23.88 13.61 -9.82
CA GLU A 153 25.05 13.29 -10.65
C GLU A 153 24.99 13.94 -12.05
N ASN A 154 23.80 14.35 -12.49
CA ASN A 154 23.56 14.95 -13.80
C ASN A 154 23.22 16.45 -13.75
N VAL A 155 23.35 17.09 -12.58
CA VAL A 155 23.19 18.55 -12.42
C VAL A 155 24.57 19.18 -12.26
N ASP A 156 25.01 19.90 -13.30
CA ASP A 156 26.31 20.60 -13.33
C ASP A 156 26.47 21.73 -12.27
N ASN A 157 25.44 22.01 -11.46
CA ASN A 157 25.38 23.22 -10.62
C ASN A 157 25.12 22.90 -9.12
N ILE A 158 26.20 22.97 -8.35
CA ILE A 158 26.30 22.55 -6.93
C ILE A 158 25.53 23.46 -5.95
N ASP A 159 25.21 24.71 -6.31
CA ASP A 159 24.61 25.68 -5.38
C ASP A 159 23.14 25.40 -5.00
N ASP A 160 22.36 24.74 -5.85
CA ASP A 160 20.96 24.40 -5.53
C ASP A 160 20.83 23.25 -4.52
N ILE A 161 21.88 22.44 -4.38
CA ILE A 161 21.93 21.26 -3.49
C ILE A 161 21.93 21.66 -2.02
N ASN A 162 22.83 22.56 -1.62
CA ASN A 162 22.93 23.02 -0.23
C ASN A 162 21.65 23.72 0.22
N LYS A 163 21.02 24.45 -0.70
CA LYS A 163 19.76 25.14 -0.45
C LYS A 163 18.61 24.15 -0.24
N TYR A 164 18.57 23.06 -1.00
CA TYR A 164 17.56 22.02 -0.85
C TYR A 164 17.74 21.20 0.44
N GLN A 165 18.97 20.75 0.73
CA GLN A 165 19.29 20.02 1.96
C GLN A 165 18.96 20.86 3.21
N ASN A 166 19.31 22.16 3.20
CA ASN A 166 18.93 23.07 4.28
C ASN A 166 17.42 23.25 4.41
N SER A 167 16.67 23.26 3.30
CA SER A 167 15.21 23.36 3.32
C SER A 167 14.57 22.12 3.97
N LEU A 168 15.10 20.92 3.67
CA LEU A 168 14.69 19.66 4.30
C LEU A 168 14.98 19.65 5.79
N ASN A 169 16.22 19.97 6.18
CA ASN A 169 16.65 20.02 7.58
C ASN A 169 15.81 21.00 8.41
N ASN A 170 15.50 22.18 7.85
CA ASN A 170 14.67 23.18 8.51
C ASN A 170 13.23 22.67 8.74
N LEU A 171 12.64 22.03 7.73
CA LEU A 171 11.30 21.48 7.81
C LEU A 171 11.20 20.37 8.87
N TYR A 172 12.25 19.56 9.02
CA TYR A 172 12.34 18.56 10.08
C TYR A 172 12.47 19.17 11.47
N SER A 173 13.28 20.22 11.63
CA SER A 173 13.41 20.94 12.90
C SER A 173 12.07 21.46 13.39
N LEU A 174 11.28 22.09 12.50
CA LEU A 174 9.95 22.62 12.81
C LEU A 174 8.95 21.53 13.22
N LEU A 175 9.06 20.34 12.62
CA LEU A 175 8.22 19.19 12.95
C LEU A 175 8.56 18.66 14.34
N ASN A 176 9.85 18.51 14.62
CA ASN A 176 10.34 17.99 15.89
C ASN A 176 10.01 18.94 17.06
N GLU A 177 10.16 20.24 16.86
CA GLU A 177 9.72 21.27 17.82
C GLU A 177 8.21 21.24 18.09
N SER A 178 7.40 20.97 17.07
CA SER A 178 5.95 20.88 17.20
C SER A 178 5.52 19.62 17.96
N LEU A 179 6.19 18.50 17.75
CA LEU A 179 5.99 17.25 18.48
C LEU A 179 6.42 17.37 19.95
N THR A 180 7.57 17.99 20.20
CA THR A 180 8.12 18.21 21.55
C THR A 180 7.20 19.12 22.38
N ARG A 181 6.67 20.20 21.78
CA ARG A 181 5.70 21.11 22.43
C ARG A 181 4.37 20.45 22.79
N ALA A 182 3.99 19.37 22.10
CA ALA A 182 2.76 18.64 22.35
C ALA A 182 2.89 17.57 23.46
N GLY A 183 4.05 17.46 24.12
CA GLY A 183 4.30 16.44 25.14
C GLY A 183 4.50 15.03 24.58
N GLY A 184 4.63 14.90 23.25
CA GLY A 184 4.92 13.64 22.60
C GLY A 184 6.42 13.43 22.47
N SER A 185 6.99 12.49 23.24
CA SER A 185 8.23 11.83 22.85
C SER A 185 7.90 10.79 21.78
N LEU A 186 7.85 11.25 20.53
CA LEU A 186 8.05 10.36 19.41
C LEU A 186 9.50 10.57 19.01
N GLU A 187 10.41 9.78 19.60
CA GLU A 187 11.73 9.59 19.02
C GLU A 187 11.51 9.02 17.62
N ILE A 188 11.43 9.92 16.64
CA ILE A 188 11.58 9.52 15.25
C ILE A 188 13.07 9.17 15.16
N GLU A 189 13.42 7.92 15.48
CA GLU A 189 14.73 7.36 15.17
C GLU A 189 14.86 7.34 13.64
N ILE A 190 15.33 8.46 13.09
CA ILE A 190 15.81 8.52 11.72
C ILE A 190 17.29 8.16 11.82
N HIS A 191 17.69 7.07 11.16
CA HIS A 191 19.08 6.72 10.95
C HIS A 191 19.73 7.79 10.06
N ASN A 192 20.13 8.90 10.70
CA ASN A 192 20.69 10.12 10.11
C ASN A 192 22.18 9.96 9.80
N ASN A 193 22.55 8.90 9.08
CA ASN A 193 23.88 8.82 8.52
C ASN A 193 23.78 8.30 7.09
N LEU A 194 23.50 9.23 6.17
CA LEU A 194 23.59 8.98 4.73
C LEU A 194 24.98 8.40 4.42
N ASP A 195 26.05 8.94 5.02
CA ASP A 195 27.43 8.49 4.81
C ASP A 195 27.70 7.02 5.24
N GLU A 196 27.17 6.55 6.36
CA GLU A 196 27.40 5.15 6.78
C GLU A 196 26.51 4.14 6.03
N ARG A 197 25.32 4.54 5.57
CA ARG A 197 24.50 3.70 4.66
C ARG A 197 25.08 3.60 3.26
N PHE A 198 25.75 4.65 2.77
CA PHE A 198 26.44 4.61 1.47
C PHE A 198 27.52 3.52 1.44
N ASP A 199 28.27 3.34 2.54
CA ASP A 199 29.30 2.29 2.65
C ASP A 199 28.74 0.90 2.98
N TYR A 200 27.64 0.81 3.76
CA TYR A 200 27.06 -0.48 4.12
C TYR A 200 26.18 -1.07 3.00
N GLN A 201 25.46 -0.27 2.23
CA GLN A 201 24.56 -0.76 1.17
C GLN A 201 25.29 -1.08 -0.14
N THR A 202 26.44 -0.47 -0.42
CA THR A 202 27.34 -0.89 -1.51
C THR A 202 28.06 -2.20 -1.21
N LYS A 203 28.33 -2.51 0.07
CA LYS A 203 29.00 -3.77 0.49
C LYS A 203 28.06 -4.92 0.86
N SER A 204 26.84 -4.66 1.36
CA SER A 204 25.94 -5.72 1.85
C SER A 204 24.90 -6.23 0.86
N ASN A 205 24.55 -5.48 -0.21
CA ASN A 205 23.49 -5.90 -1.13
C ASN A 205 23.87 -6.99 -2.15
N PHE A 206 25.02 -7.66 -1.97
CA PHE A 206 25.32 -8.94 -2.63
C PHE A 206 25.41 -10.14 -1.69
N ASN A 207 25.20 -9.99 -0.37
CA ASN A 207 25.16 -11.13 0.53
C ASN A 207 23.85 -11.21 1.33
N LYS A 208 23.07 -12.21 0.90
CA LYS A 208 21.94 -12.86 1.55
C LYS A 208 22.00 -12.91 3.09
N ASN A 209 20.77 -12.84 3.63
CA ASN A 209 20.31 -13.32 4.93
C ASN A 209 20.45 -12.32 6.09
N ASN A 210 19.34 -11.63 6.38
CA ASN A 210 18.68 -11.64 7.70
C ASN A 210 17.35 -10.87 7.62
N SER A 211 16.28 -11.54 7.16
CA SER A 211 14.92 -11.15 7.52
C SER A 211 14.25 -12.39 8.13
N SER A 212 13.96 -12.32 9.43
CA SER A 212 13.20 -13.36 10.12
C SER A 212 11.78 -12.85 10.37
N THR A 213 10.82 -13.61 9.84
CA THR A 213 9.38 -13.67 10.20
C THR A 213 8.40 -12.61 9.67
N PHE A 214 8.58 -12.07 8.47
CA PHE A 214 7.45 -11.57 7.69
C PHE A 214 7.24 -12.51 6.49
N ASN A 215 6.11 -13.23 6.46
CA ASN A 215 5.68 -13.99 5.29
C ASN A 215 4.48 -13.25 4.66
N PRO A 216 4.72 -12.35 3.69
CA PRO A 216 3.67 -11.56 3.04
C PRO A 216 2.57 -12.44 2.42
N GLN A 217 2.91 -13.65 1.96
CA GLN A 217 1.94 -14.58 1.40
C GLN A 217 0.99 -15.11 2.47
N ALA A 218 1.47 -15.40 3.68
CA ALA A 218 0.64 -15.84 4.79
C ALA A 218 -0.31 -14.73 5.29
N GLU A 219 0.15 -13.47 5.32
CA GLU A 219 -0.70 -12.33 5.70
C GLU A 219 -1.75 -11.99 4.63
N LYS A 220 -1.39 -12.01 3.35
CA LYS A 220 -2.35 -11.88 2.24
C LYS A 220 -3.42 -12.97 2.30
N LYS A 221 -3.00 -14.22 2.54
CA LYS A 221 -3.92 -15.37 2.73
C LYS A 221 -4.93 -15.08 3.85
N LYS A 222 -4.44 -14.64 5.02
CA LYS A 222 -5.28 -14.31 6.19
C LYS A 222 -6.27 -13.17 5.94
N LEU A 223 -5.87 -12.12 5.21
CA LEU A 223 -6.74 -10.98 4.91
C LEU A 223 -7.89 -11.38 3.98
N TRP A 224 -7.59 -12.13 2.92
CA TRP A 224 -8.58 -12.54 1.93
C TRP A 224 -9.51 -13.64 2.42
N GLN A 225 -9.00 -14.58 3.23
CA GLN A 225 -9.76 -15.71 3.79
C GLN A 225 -11.06 -15.26 4.51
N ASN A 226 -11.07 -14.06 5.09
CA ASN A 226 -12.21 -13.54 5.84
C ASN A 226 -13.15 -12.62 5.05
N THR A 227 -12.83 -12.34 3.78
CA THR A 227 -13.70 -11.51 2.94
C THR A 227 -14.99 -12.23 2.58
N LYS A 228 -16.09 -11.49 2.44
CA LYS A 228 -17.39 -12.06 2.06
C LYS A 228 -17.31 -12.79 0.72
N ILE A 229 -16.55 -12.24 -0.23
CA ILE A 229 -16.39 -12.82 -1.56
C ILE A 229 -15.65 -14.17 -1.53
N VAL A 230 -14.55 -14.29 -0.79
CA VAL A 230 -13.83 -15.57 -0.68
C VAL A 230 -14.65 -16.63 0.06
N ARG A 231 -15.39 -16.24 1.09
CA ARG A 231 -16.32 -17.16 1.79
C ARG A 231 -17.43 -17.64 0.86
N ALA A 232 -18.00 -16.76 0.03
CA ALA A 232 -18.98 -17.14 -0.97
C ALA A 232 -18.39 -18.11 -2.00
N LEU A 233 -17.17 -17.84 -2.51
CA LEU A 233 -16.45 -18.73 -3.42
C LEU A 233 -16.18 -20.11 -2.79
N SER A 234 -15.88 -20.16 -1.49
CA SER A 234 -15.66 -21.41 -0.75
C SER A 234 -16.95 -22.22 -0.57
N ARG A 235 -18.09 -21.55 -0.37
CA ARG A 235 -19.41 -22.20 -0.30
C ARG A 235 -19.82 -22.75 -1.66
N ILE A 236 -19.69 -21.94 -2.73
CA ILE A 236 -19.98 -22.36 -4.10
C ILE A 236 -19.11 -23.57 -4.48
N ARG A 237 -17.83 -23.58 -4.09
CA ARG A 237 -16.92 -24.73 -4.32
C ARG A 237 -17.53 -26.05 -3.86
N ALA A 238 -18.14 -26.09 -2.67
CA ALA A 238 -18.65 -27.33 -2.09
C ALA A 238 -19.70 -28.00 -2.99
N GLU A 239 -20.37 -27.24 -3.86
CA GLU A 239 -21.43 -27.71 -4.74
C GLU A 239 -20.95 -28.00 -6.17
N ILE A 240 -20.03 -27.17 -6.71
CA ILE A 240 -19.72 -27.19 -8.15
C ILE A 240 -18.29 -27.61 -8.49
N ALA A 241 -17.45 -27.91 -7.51
CA ALA A 241 -16.12 -28.42 -7.77
C ALA A 241 -16.19 -29.84 -8.35
N ASN A 242 -15.33 -30.13 -9.33
CA ASN A 242 -15.18 -31.49 -9.83
C ASN A 242 -14.40 -32.38 -8.82
N GLN A 243 -14.22 -33.65 -9.14
CA GLN A 243 -13.50 -34.62 -8.31
C GLN A 243 -12.07 -34.19 -7.95
N ASP A 244 -11.42 -33.40 -8.81
CA ASP A 244 -10.07 -32.85 -8.63
C ASP A 244 -10.05 -31.49 -7.91
N GLY A 245 -11.21 -31.00 -7.47
CA GLY A 245 -11.39 -29.71 -6.78
C GLY A 245 -11.42 -28.48 -7.70
N TRP A 246 -11.39 -28.64 -9.02
CA TRP A 246 -11.45 -27.56 -10.00
C TRP A 246 -12.87 -27.06 -10.23
N ILE A 247 -13.00 -25.73 -10.33
CA ILE A 247 -14.23 -25.01 -10.55
C ILE A 247 -14.10 -24.23 -11.86
N SER A 248 -15.13 -24.27 -12.71
CA SER A 248 -15.20 -23.41 -13.90
C SER A 248 -15.50 -21.97 -13.50
N LEU A 249 -14.67 -21.02 -13.93
CA LEU A 249 -14.85 -19.60 -13.62
C LEU A 249 -16.22 -19.08 -14.06
N SER A 250 -16.66 -19.43 -15.28
CA SER A 250 -17.94 -18.94 -15.81
C SER A 250 -19.14 -19.46 -15.02
N ILE A 251 -19.08 -20.72 -14.57
CA ILE A 251 -20.15 -21.32 -13.75
C ILE A 251 -20.15 -20.67 -12.36
N CYS A 252 -18.96 -20.45 -11.78
CA CYS A 252 -18.82 -19.75 -10.51
C CYS A 252 -19.36 -18.32 -10.57
N GLU A 253 -19.02 -17.54 -11.60
CA GLU A 253 -19.51 -16.18 -11.78
C GLU A 253 -21.04 -16.13 -11.90
N GLN A 254 -21.64 -17.12 -12.57
CA GLN A 254 -23.09 -17.22 -12.65
C GLN A 254 -23.71 -17.54 -11.29
N ARG A 255 -23.20 -18.55 -10.58
CA ARG A 255 -23.70 -18.90 -9.23
C ARG A 255 -23.54 -17.76 -8.24
N LEU A 256 -22.40 -17.07 -8.26
CA LEU A 256 -22.15 -15.91 -7.41
C LEU A 256 -23.18 -14.80 -7.66
N LYS A 257 -23.54 -14.52 -8.92
CA LYS A 257 -24.58 -13.54 -9.25
C LYS A 257 -25.97 -13.96 -8.79
N THR A 258 -26.27 -15.25 -8.74
CA THR A 258 -27.59 -15.78 -8.37
C THR A 258 -27.74 -15.93 -6.86
N GLU A 259 -26.74 -16.48 -6.18
CA GLU A 259 -26.79 -16.81 -4.74
C GLU A 259 -26.29 -15.67 -3.84
N TYR A 260 -25.42 -14.81 -4.37
CA TYR A 260 -24.82 -13.69 -3.63
C TYR A 260 -24.87 -12.39 -4.47
N PRO A 261 -26.06 -11.94 -4.91
CA PRO A 261 -26.20 -10.78 -5.80
C PRO A 261 -25.67 -9.46 -5.19
N GLU A 262 -25.55 -9.40 -3.87
CA GLU A 262 -24.98 -8.28 -3.11
C GLU A 262 -23.45 -8.22 -3.18
N ILE A 263 -22.76 -9.31 -3.54
CA ILE A 263 -21.31 -9.36 -3.61
C ILE A 263 -20.84 -9.00 -5.02
N LYS A 264 -20.22 -7.82 -5.18
CA LYS A 264 -19.72 -7.37 -6.48
C LYS A 264 -18.19 -7.20 -6.46
N PRO A 265 -17.48 -7.53 -7.56
CA PRO A 265 -16.04 -7.28 -7.67
C PRO A 265 -15.66 -5.82 -7.40
N ASN A 266 -16.53 -4.88 -7.81
CA ASN A 266 -16.33 -3.45 -7.65
C ASN A 266 -16.23 -3.01 -6.18
N ASP A 267 -16.90 -3.70 -5.25
CA ASP A 267 -16.83 -3.40 -3.82
C ASP A 267 -15.43 -3.65 -3.24
N TYR A 268 -14.60 -4.39 -3.98
CA TYR A 268 -13.21 -4.70 -3.67
C TYR A 268 -12.22 -3.97 -4.60
N GLY A 269 -12.71 -3.07 -5.46
CA GLY A 269 -11.87 -2.31 -6.41
C GLY A 269 -11.48 -3.05 -7.69
N PHE A 270 -12.11 -4.19 -8.01
CA PHE A 270 -11.78 -5.02 -9.17
C PHE A 270 -12.90 -5.04 -10.20
N LYS A 271 -12.54 -5.23 -11.48
CA LYS A 271 -13.53 -5.22 -12.58
C LYS A 271 -14.27 -6.56 -12.72
N ASN A 272 -13.65 -7.65 -12.29
CA ASN A 272 -14.18 -9.01 -12.47
C ASN A 272 -13.65 -9.97 -11.38
N ILE A 273 -14.28 -11.13 -11.26
CA ILE A 273 -13.92 -12.16 -10.26
C ILE A 273 -12.54 -12.76 -10.54
N LEU A 274 -12.12 -12.85 -11.81
CA LEU A 274 -10.81 -13.36 -12.17
C LEU A 274 -9.66 -12.54 -11.57
N GLU A 275 -9.79 -11.21 -11.52
CA GLU A 275 -8.80 -10.34 -10.86
C GLU A 275 -8.69 -10.64 -9.36
N ILE A 276 -9.83 -10.86 -8.69
CA ILE A 276 -9.87 -11.23 -7.27
C ILE A 276 -9.23 -12.61 -7.03
N ILE A 277 -9.52 -13.58 -7.90
CA ILE A 277 -8.91 -14.91 -7.82
C ILE A 277 -7.39 -14.83 -7.99
N LYS A 278 -6.88 -13.98 -8.89
CA LYS A 278 -5.43 -13.79 -9.07
C LYS A 278 -4.78 -13.11 -7.86
N ILE A 279 -5.36 -12.01 -7.38
CA ILE A 279 -4.72 -11.18 -6.35
C ILE A 279 -4.82 -11.76 -4.94
N SER A 280 -5.86 -12.58 -4.68
CA SER A 280 -6.08 -13.15 -3.35
C SER A 280 -5.04 -14.19 -2.95
N ASN A 281 -4.30 -14.74 -3.92
CA ASN A 281 -3.31 -15.79 -3.74
C ASN A 281 -3.85 -17.00 -2.92
N LEU A 282 -5.15 -17.28 -3.05
CA LEU A 282 -5.82 -18.42 -2.41
C LEU A 282 -6.06 -19.57 -3.38
N PHE A 283 -5.76 -19.37 -4.66
CA PHE A 283 -6.24 -20.21 -5.73
C PHE A 283 -5.14 -20.56 -6.74
N GLU A 284 -5.19 -21.79 -7.22
CA GLU A 284 -4.51 -22.20 -8.45
C GLU A 284 -5.40 -21.91 -9.66
N LEU A 285 -4.79 -21.52 -10.78
CA LEU A 285 -5.47 -21.20 -12.02
C LEU A 285 -5.03 -22.14 -13.16
N LYS A 286 -5.99 -22.65 -13.92
CA LYS A 286 -5.76 -23.47 -15.11
C LYS A 286 -6.55 -22.91 -16.29
N LYS A 287 -5.89 -22.79 -17.45
CA LYS A 287 -6.52 -22.40 -18.71
C LYS A 287 -6.51 -23.59 -19.67
N THR A 288 -7.66 -23.92 -20.25
CA THR A 288 -7.76 -24.97 -21.27
C THR A 288 -8.34 -24.39 -22.56
N LYS A 289 -7.76 -24.75 -23.70
CA LYS A 289 -8.32 -24.39 -25.02
C LYS A 289 -9.54 -25.27 -25.30
N SER A 290 -10.66 -24.66 -25.66
CA SER A 290 -11.81 -25.41 -26.14
C SER A 290 -11.58 -25.87 -27.58
N LYS A 291 -11.85 -27.15 -27.89
CA LYS A 291 -11.71 -27.68 -29.26
C LYS A 291 -12.76 -27.14 -30.25
N LYS A 292 -13.88 -26.59 -29.76
CA LYS A 292 -15.02 -26.14 -30.59
C LYS A 292 -15.07 -24.64 -30.88
N HIS A 293 -14.40 -23.82 -30.07
CA HIS A 293 -14.33 -22.37 -30.24
C HIS A 293 -12.94 -21.93 -29.81
N ASN A 294 -12.31 -20.99 -30.51
CA ASN A 294 -10.98 -20.45 -30.21
C ASN A 294 -10.94 -19.60 -28.91
N LYS A 295 -11.76 -19.97 -27.90
CA LYS A 295 -11.91 -19.34 -26.60
C LYS A 295 -11.31 -20.26 -25.53
N TYR A 296 -10.58 -19.65 -24.60
CA TYR A 296 -10.02 -20.33 -23.43
C TYR A 296 -11.10 -20.47 -22.35
N LYS A 297 -11.19 -21.66 -21.74
CA LYS A 297 -11.93 -21.87 -20.50
C LYS A 297 -10.98 -21.74 -19.33
N ILE A 298 -11.38 -20.97 -18.32
CA ILE A 298 -10.60 -20.75 -17.11
C ILE A 298 -11.22 -21.58 -15.99
N TYR A 299 -10.36 -22.29 -15.27
CA TYR A 299 -10.68 -23.05 -14.08
C TYR A 299 -9.81 -22.57 -12.94
N PHE A 300 -10.33 -22.67 -11.72
CA PHE A 300 -9.58 -22.39 -10.51
C PHE A 300 -9.89 -23.41 -9.43
N ARG A 301 -8.97 -23.62 -8.49
CA ARG A 301 -9.20 -24.40 -7.26
C ARG A 301 -8.49 -23.72 -6.10
N PHE A 302 -8.96 -23.90 -4.88
CA PHE A 302 -8.25 -23.40 -3.71
C PHE A 302 -6.95 -24.19 -3.51
N TYR A 303 -5.90 -23.52 -3.03
CA TYR A 303 -4.72 -24.23 -2.55
C TYR A 303 -5.13 -25.24 -1.47
N GLN A 304 -4.64 -26.48 -1.60
CA GLN A 304 -4.78 -27.46 -0.53
C GLN A 304 -3.88 -26.99 0.63
N GLU A 305 -4.41 -26.97 1.85
CA GLU A 305 -3.55 -26.84 3.03
C GLU A 305 -2.72 -28.13 3.09
N THR A 306 -1.47 -28.07 2.63
CA THR A 306 -0.48 -29.06 2.99
C THR A 306 -0.29 -28.93 4.50
N ASN A 307 -0.87 -29.87 5.25
CA ASN A 307 -0.47 -30.11 6.63
C ASN A 307 0.99 -30.57 6.59
N GLU A 308 1.91 -29.61 6.61
CA GLU A 308 3.30 -29.89 6.96
C GLU A 308 3.32 -30.24 8.45
N ILE A 309 3.11 -31.53 8.72
CA ILE A 309 3.58 -32.16 9.94
C ILE A 309 5.09 -32.29 9.76
N SER A 310 5.85 -31.42 10.40
CA SER A 310 7.29 -31.56 10.67
C SER A 310 7.59 -30.81 11.96
#